data_AF-A0A424YX57-F1
#
_entry.id   AF-A0A424YX57-F1
#
_cell.length_a   1.000
_cell.length_b   1.000
_cell.length_c   1.000
_cell.angle_alpha   90.00
_cell.angle_beta   90.00
_cell.angle_gamma   90.00
#
_symmetry.space_group_name_H-M   'P 1'
#
loop_
_entity.id
_entity.type
_entity.pdbx_description
1 polymer ?
#
loop_
_entity_poly.entity_id
_entity_poly.type
_entity_poly.pdbx_seq_one_letter_code
_entity_poly.pdbx_strand_id
1 'polypeptide(L)'
;MFVKYKCSCCGQNNVINVSVEVIEERRERKTHYKVNDMAITTKSCGLDEFSRDIFHELKHYVYDGITTLQLCKILREDFNVSSDLCCGIIEELMINLYMYSPDREHLYYVDEVNAL
;
A
#
# COMPACT_ATOMS: atom_id res chain seq x y z
N MET A 1 1.24 -2.76 8.98
CA MET A 1 0.57 -3.93 8.34
C MET A 1 -0.85 -3.52 7.99
N PHE A 2 -1.32 -3.82 6.78
CA PHE A 2 -2.70 -3.48 6.38
C PHE A 2 -3.57 -4.74 6.34
N VAL A 3 -4.80 -4.65 6.82
CA VAL A 3 -5.75 -5.77 6.85
C VAL A 3 -7.03 -5.38 6.12
N LYS A 4 -7.38 -6.16 5.09
CA LYS A 4 -8.67 -6.05 4.43
C LYS A 4 -9.72 -6.77 5.27
N TYR A 5 -10.86 -6.13 5.49
CA TYR A 5 -12.01 -6.76 6.13
C TYR A 5 -13.31 -6.33 5.44
N LYS A 6 -14.31 -7.22 5.46
CA LYS A 6 -15.66 -6.89 5.03
C LYS A 6 -16.43 -6.33 6.22
N CYS A 7 -16.89 -5.09 6.13
CA CYS A 7 -17.64 -4.46 7.21
C CYS A 7 -18.96 -5.22 7.41
N SER A 8 -19.19 -5.72 8.62
CA SER A 8 -20.42 -6.44 8.97
C SER A 8 -21.67 -5.53 8.98
N CYS A 9 -21.49 -4.21 9.09
CA CYS A 9 -22.59 -3.24 9.10
C CYS A 9 -23.05 -2.83 7.68
N CYS A 10 -22.12 -2.53 6.77
CA CYS A 10 -22.44 -2.02 5.43
C CYS A 10 -22.06 -2.97 4.28
N GLY A 11 -21.38 -4.08 4.57
CA GLY A 11 -20.95 -5.06 3.56
C GLY A 11 -19.79 -4.60 2.67
N GLN A 12 -19.29 -3.37 2.81
CA GLN A 12 -18.18 -2.85 2.02
C GLN A 12 -16.82 -3.40 2.48
N ASN A 13 -15.90 -3.53 1.53
CA ASN A 13 -14.51 -3.85 1.83
C ASN A 13 -13.82 -2.60 2.38
N ASN A 14 -13.20 -2.75 3.54
CA ASN A 14 -12.47 -1.69 4.21
C ASN A 14 -11.03 -2.17 4.49
N VAL A 15 -10.13 -1.21 4.63
CA VAL A 15 -8.72 -1.45 4.96
C VAL A 15 -8.44 -0.80 6.30
N ILE A 16 -7.80 -1.53 7.21
CA ILE A 16 -7.31 -0.98 8.46
C ILE A 16 -5.79 -1.01 8.42
N ASN A 17 -5.16 0.13 8.74
CA ASN A 17 -3.75 0.17 9.05
C ASN A 17 -3.55 -0.30 10.50
N VAL A 18 -2.85 -1.41 10.63
CA VAL A 18 -2.45 -2.02 11.90
C VAL A 18 -0.96 -1.77 12.08
N SER A 19 -0.63 -0.92 13.06
CA SER A 19 0.76 -0.77 13.51
C SER A 19 0.99 -1.74 14.66
N VAL A 20 2.02 -2.58 14.54
CA VAL A 20 2.39 -3.57 15.55
C VAL A 20 3.84 -3.33 15.93
N GLU A 21 4.09 -2.99 17.20
CA GLU A 21 5.43 -2.99 17.75
C GLU A 21 5.77 -4.41 18.20
N VAL A 22 6.81 -5.00 17.61
CA VAL A 22 7.26 -6.35 17.94
C VAL A 22 8.65 -6.28 18.57
N ILE A 23 8.80 -6.87 19.75
CA ILE A 23 10.09 -7.08 20.40
C ILE A 23 10.56 -8.50 20.09
N GLU A 24 11.76 -8.61 19.51
CA GLU A 24 12.45 -9.89 19.31
C GLU A 24 13.18 -10.28 20.61
N GLU A 25 12.76 -11.38 21.25
CA GLU A 25 13.51 -12.03 22.33
C GLU A 25 14.21 -13.27 21.79
N ARG A 26 15.55 -13.28 21.81
CA ARG A 26 16.33 -14.49 21.54
C ARG A 26 16.64 -15.21 22.85
N ARG A 27 16.12 -16.43 23.01
CA ARG A 27 16.49 -17.33 24.12
C ARG A 27 16.91 -18.68 23.55
N GLU A 28 18.06 -19.19 24.00
CA GLU A 28 18.46 -20.59 23.82
C GLU A 28 18.28 -21.16 22.40
N ARG A 29 18.76 -20.41 21.38
CA ARG A 29 18.67 -20.77 19.94
C ARG A 29 17.26 -20.74 19.33
N LYS A 30 16.25 -20.23 20.04
CA LYS A 30 14.91 -19.94 19.50
C LYS A 30 14.64 -18.44 19.53
N THR A 31 14.12 -17.94 18.41
CA THR A 31 13.63 -16.56 18.30
C THR A 31 12.17 -16.54 18.73
N HIS A 32 11.86 -15.78 19.76
CA HIS A 32 10.50 -15.51 20.23
C HIS A 32 10.14 -14.08 19.83
N TYR A 33 8.99 -13.89 19.20
CA TYR A 33 8.45 -12.57 18.89
C TYR A 33 7.36 -12.24 19.91
N LYS A 34 7.54 -11.17 20.67
CA LYS A 34 6.54 -10.66 21.61
C LYS A 34 5.97 -9.39 21.04
N VAL A 35 4.65 -9.36 20.80
CA VAL A 35 3.95 -8.13 20.46
C VAL A 35 3.91 -7.27 21.72
N ASN A 36 4.52 -6.09 21.66
CA ASN A 36 4.62 -5.16 22.78
C ASN A 36 3.42 -4.22 22.82
N ASP A 37 3.06 -3.68 21.66
CA ASP A 37 1.90 -2.82 21.49
C ASP A 37 1.26 -3.03 20.11
N MET A 38 -0.06 -2.88 20.06
CA MET A 38 -0.85 -2.99 18.83
C MET A 38 -1.79 -1.80 18.74
N ALA A 39 -1.44 -0.86 17.87
CA ALA A 39 -2.30 0.28 17.57
C ALA A 39 -3.15 -0.03 16.34
N ILE A 40 -4.46 -0.12 16.57
CA ILE A 40 -5.47 -0.12 15.52
C ILE A 40 -6.01 1.31 15.44
N THR A 41 -5.59 2.07 14.43
CA THR A 41 -6.25 3.34 14.14
C THR A 41 -7.65 3.04 13.61
N THR A 42 -8.65 3.21 14.48
CA THR A 42 -10.09 2.97 14.21
C THR A 42 -10.72 3.99 13.28
N LYS A 43 -9.95 4.93 12.74
CA LYS A 43 -10.39 5.66 11.55
C LYS A 43 -10.47 4.62 10.43
N SER A 44 -11.69 4.16 10.14
CA SER A 44 -12.02 3.63 8.83
C SER A 44 -11.78 4.78 7.85
N CYS A 45 -10.56 4.94 7.39
CA CYS A 45 -10.33 5.74 6.21
C CYS A 45 -11.08 4.99 5.11
N GLY A 46 -12.13 5.62 4.56
CA GLY A 46 -12.63 5.18 3.27
C GLY A 46 -11.43 5.08 2.33
N LEU A 47 -11.44 4.11 1.41
CA LEU A 47 -10.35 3.90 0.46
C LEU A 47 -9.83 5.24 -0.07
N ASP A 48 -10.74 6.19 -0.35
CA ASP A 48 -10.49 7.56 -0.81
C ASP A 48 -9.60 8.44 0.10
N GLU A 49 -9.77 8.45 1.42
CA GLU A 49 -8.93 9.27 2.33
C GLU A 49 -7.55 8.64 2.53
N PHE A 50 -7.50 7.32 2.62
CA PHE A 50 -6.24 6.56 2.72
C PHE A 50 -5.41 6.68 1.43
N SER A 51 -6.09 6.54 0.29
CA SER A 51 -5.57 6.77 -1.04
C SER A 51 -4.96 8.17 -1.16
N ARG A 52 -5.62 9.21 -0.67
CA ARG A 52 -5.10 10.58 -0.78
C ARG A 52 -3.76 10.79 -0.08
N ASP A 53 -3.62 10.37 1.17
CA ASP A 53 -2.39 10.59 1.93
C ASP A 53 -1.25 9.73 1.40
N ILE A 54 -1.50 8.44 1.11
CA ILE A 54 -0.47 7.55 0.58
C ILE A 54 -0.09 7.92 -0.86
N PHE A 55 -1.03 8.36 -1.70
CA PHE A 55 -0.73 8.80 -3.06
C PHE A 55 -0.02 10.14 -3.11
N HIS A 56 -0.31 11.05 -2.19
CA HIS A 56 0.45 12.30 -2.09
C HIS A 56 1.93 12.00 -1.81
N GLU A 57 2.22 11.07 -0.91
CA GLU A 57 3.60 10.68 -0.60
C GLU A 57 4.23 9.82 -1.71
N LEU A 58 3.50 8.82 -2.23
CA LEU A 58 3.97 7.95 -3.32
C LEU A 58 4.26 8.71 -4.61
N LYS A 59 3.56 9.82 -4.90
CA LYS A 59 3.82 10.65 -6.07
C LYS A 59 5.27 11.13 -6.17
N HIS A 60 5.98 11.25 -5.04
CA HIS A 60 7.40 11.61 -5.04
C HIS A 60 8.34 10.46 -5.41
N TYR A 61 7.87 9.23 -5.37
CA TYR A 61 8.62 8.02 -5.69
C TYR A 61 8.32 7.48 -7.09
N VAL A 62 7.18 7.86 -7.66
CA VAL A 62 6.71 7.43 -8.98
C VAL A 62 7.28 8.34 -10.06
N TYR A 63 7.84 7.73 -11.10
CA TYR A 63 8.36 8.41 -12.28
C TYR A 63 7.97 7.64 -13.54
N ASP A 64 8.04 8.30 -14.69
CA ASP A 64 7.67 7.68 -15.97
C ASP A 64 8.59 6.49 -16.30
N GLY A 65 7.98 5.32 -16.55
CA GLY A 65 8.70 4.07 -16.77
C GLY A 65 9.12 3.34 -15.48
N ILE A 66 8.62 3.72 -14.30
CA ILE A 66 8.85 2.93 -13.07
C ILE A 66 8.28 1.52 -13.23
N THR A 67 9.02 0.51 -12.78
CA THR A 67 8.50 -0.87 -12.83
C THR A 67 7.54 -1.16 -11.67
N THR A 68 6.58 -2.05 -11.90
CA THR A 68 5.69 -2.59 -10.87
C THR A 68 6.49 -3.23 -9.74
N LEU A 69 7.64 -3.85 -10.05
CA LEU A 69 8.52 -4.48 -9.08
C LEU A 69 9.26 -3.45 -8.21
N GLN A 70 9.76 -2.36 -8.79
CA GLN A 70 10.33 -1.23 -8.04
C GLN A 70 9.27 -0.60 -7.14
N LEU A 71 8.07 -0.36 -7.66
CA LEU A 71 6.98 0.23 -6.89
C LEU A 71 6.54 -0.71 -5.75
N CYS A 72 6.44 -2.02 -5.99
CA CYS A 72 6.23 -3.02 -4.94
C CYS A 72 7.33 -2.99 -3.87
N LYS A 73 8.59 -2.77 -4.27
CA LYS A 73 9.71 -2.68 -3.33
C LYS A 73 9.56 -1.47 -2.41
N ILE A 74 9.28 -0.30 -2.98
CA ILE A 74 9.02 0.95 -2.24
C ILE A 74 7.85 0.78 -1.27
N LEU A 75 6.73 0.22 -1.74
CA LEU A 75 5.57 -0.04 -0.91
C LEU A 75 5.89 -0.94 0.30
N ARG A 76 6.74 -1.95 0.12
CA ARG A 76 7.12 -2.86 1.21
C ARG A 76 8.15 -2.25 2.17
N GLU A 77 9.20 -1.66 1.63
CA GLU A 77 10.36 -1.21 2.40
C GLU A 77 10.11 0.15 3.07
N ASP A 78 9.48 1.08 2.36
CA ASP A 78 9.31 2.46 2.84
C ASP A 78 7.93 2.66 3.49
N PHE A 79 6.91 1.92 3.05
CA PHE A 79 5.52 2.05 3.52
C PHE A 79 5.01 0.85 4.32
N ASN A 80 5.83 -0.19 4.55
CA ASN A 80 5.46 -1.40 5.30
C ASN A 80 4.15 -2.07 4.81
N VAL A 81 3.89 -2.01 3.50
CA VAL A 81 2.76 -2.66 2.83
C VAL A 81 3.05 -4.14 2.67
N SER A 82 2.05 -5.01 2.88
CA SER A 82 2.19 -6.44 2.59
C SER A 82 2.25 -6.71 1.09
N SER A 83 3.04 -7.69 0.65
CA SER A 83 3.12 -8.11 -0.76
C SER A 83 1.73 -8.37 -1.38
N ASP A 84 0.81 -8.97 -0.62
CA ASP A 84 -0.55 -9.30 -1.07
C ASP A 84 -1.42 -8.06 -1.37
N LEU A 85 -0.98 -6.89 -0.91
CA LEU A 85 -1.68 -5.62 -1.08
C LEU A 85 -1.01 -4.71 -2.11
N CYS A 86 0.22 -5.00 -2.52
CA CYS A 86 0.95 -4.17 -3.46
C CYS A 86 0.20 -4.04 -4.80
N CYS A 87 -0.33 -5.13 -5.35
CA CYS A 87 -1.07 -5.08 -6.61
C CYS A 87 -2.28 -4.15 -6.56
N GLY A 88 -3.08 -4.22 -5.48
CA GLY A 88 -4.26 -3.37 -5.34
C GLY A 88 -3.91 -1.88 -5.17
N ILE A 89 -2.80 -1.57 -4.48
CA ILE A 89 -2.34 -0.18 -4.36
C ILE A 89 -1.82 0.33 -5.70
N ILE A 90 -1.12 -0.51 -6.47
CA ILE A 90 -0.62 -0.14 -7.80
C ILE A 90 -1.80 0.14 -8.76
N GLU A 91 -2.83 -0.70 -8.76
CA GLU A 91 -4.04 -0.50 -9.56
C GLU A 91 -4.73 0.83 -9.24
N GLU A 92 -4.91 1.13 -7.95
CA GLU A 92 -5.48 2.40 -7.51
C GLU A 92 -4.58 3.60 -7.87
N LEU A 93 -3.26 3.45 -7.75
CA LEU A 93 -2.30 4.48 -8.11
C LEU A 93 -2.32 4.78 -9.61
N MET A 94 -2.47 3.76 -10.47
CA MET A 94 -2.63 3.95 -11.90
C MET A 94 -3.86 4.79 -12.24
N ILE A 95 -4.97 4.57 -11.55
CA ILE A 95 -6.19 5.36 -11.75
C ILE A 95 -5.99 6.80 -11.26
N ASN A 96 -5.46 6.97 -10.05
CA ASN A 96 -5.36 8.28 -9.39
C ASN A 96 -4.26 9.19 -9.98
N LEU A 97 -3.20 8.61 -10.56
CA LEU A 97 -2.09 9.34 -11.16
C LEU A 97 -2.14 9.34 -12.69
N TYR A 98 -3.24 8.87 -13.30
CA TYR A 98 -3.39 8.75 -14.74
C TYR A 98 -2.21 8.02 -15.39
N MET A 99 -1.95 6.80 -14.94
CA MET A 99 -0.89 5.95 -15.47
C MET A 99 -1.45 4.72 -16.16
N TYR A 100 -0.68 4.15 -17.06
CA TYR A 100 -1.00 2.91 -17.77
C TYR A 100 0.21 1.98 -17.83
N SER A 101 -0.05 0.68 -18.07
CA SER A 101 0.98 -0.35 -18.20
C SER A 101 0.76 -1.16 -19.47
N PRO A 102 1.50 -0.91 -20.56
CA PRO A 102 1.33 -1.63 -21.82
C PRO A 102 1.87 -3.06 -21.76
N ASP A 103 2.90 -3.30 -20.96
CA ASP A 103 3.66 -4.55 -20.85
C ASP A 103 3.42 -5.29 -19.53
N ARG A 104 2.60 -4.73 -18.63
CA ARG A 104 2.35 -5.20 -17.25
C ARG A 104 3.58 -5.14 -16.34
N GLU A 105 4.65 -4.51 -16.79
CA GLU A 105 5.92 -4.42 -16.07
C GLU A 105 6.27 -2.97 -15.74
N HIS A 106 6.06 -2.05 -16.68
CA HIS A 106 6.38 -0.64 -16.56
C HIS A 106 5.10 0.19 -16.47
N LEU A 107 5.15 1.26 -15.67
CA LEU A 107 4.07 2.22 -15.49
C LEU A 107 4.49 3.55 -16.11
N TYR A 108 3.63 4.08 -16.98
CA TYR A 108 3.86 5.33 -17.69
C TYR A 108 2.75 6.32 -17.39
N TYR A 109 3.07 7.59 -17.31
CA TYR A 109 2.05 8.64 -17.24
C TYR A 109 1.34 8.77 -18.58
N VAL A 110 0.04 9.05 -18.53
CA VAL A 110 -0.72 9.46 -19.70
C VAL A 110 -0.35 10.91 -20.01
N ASP A 111 0.39 11.14 -21.10
CA ASP A 111 0.64 12.48 -21.60
C ASP A 111 -0.68 13.14 -22.04
N GLU A 112 -1.02 14.29 -21.46
CA GLU A 112 -2.20 15.10 -21.84
C GLU A 112 -2.17 15.60 -23.30
N VAL A 113 -1.10 15.37 -24.05
CA VAL A 113 -0.91 15.90 -25.41
C VAL A 113 -1.87 15.28 -26.45
N ASN A 114 -2.60 14.21 -26.12
CA ASN A 114 -3.59 13.59 -27.03
C ASN A 114 -4.99 13.40 -26.42
N ALA A 115 -5.35 14.16 -25.38
CA ALA A 115 -6.75 14.24 -24.93
C ALA A 115 -7.53 15.26 -25.78
N LEU A 116 -7.80 14.91 -27.05
CA LEU A 116 -8.76 15.60 -27.94
C LEU A 116 -9.82 14.61 -28.43
#